data_AF-A0A7K0LMZ6-F1
#
_entry.id   AF-A0A7K0LMZ6-F1
#
_cell.length_a   1.000
_cell.length_b   1.000
_cell.length_c   1.000
_cell.angle_alpha   90.00
_cell.angle_beta   90.00
_cell.angle_gamma   90.00
#
_symmetry.space_group_name_H-M   'P 1'
#
loop_
_entity.id
_entity.type
_entity.pdbx_description
1 polymer ?
#
loop_
_entity_poly.entity_id
_entity_poly.type
_entity_poly.pdbx_seq_one_letter_code
_entity_poly.pdbx_strand_id
1 'polypeptide(L)'
;WYVIIGSLPILILGFLLRKQIETVARNLWLVALTLILFGVILGVCDALGRRVKQIDDLNARDGIVYGLGQALALIPGVSRSGATISAGLALGYTRESAARYSFLLAIPAVLASGLFQALQIGSDTTAAWGPTLLATAIAFVVGYLVIAWLLRYLASNSFLPFVLYRIALGLVLIVLLLMGVVTAA
;
A
#
# COMPACT_ATOMS: atom_id res chain seq x y z
N TRP A 1 -12.09 16.50 3.24
CA TRP A 1 -12.63 15.79 4.42
C TRP A 1 -12.47 14.26 4.45
N TYR A 2 -13.00 13.45 3.52
CA TYR A 2 -12.89 11.98 3.52
C TYR A 2 -11.46 11.43 3.57
N VAL A 3 -10.45 12.11 3.01
CA VAL A 3 -9.04 11.70 3.22
C VAL A 3 -8.66 11.78 4.71
N ILE A 4 -9.11 12.80 5.43
CA ILE A 4 -8.88 12.96 6.87
C ILE A 4 -9.60 11.83 7.62
N ILE A 5 -10.89 11.63 7.33
CA ILE A 5 -11.71 10.58 7.96
C ILE A 5 -11.12 9.19 7.71
N GLY A 6 -10.77 8.86 6.47
CA GLY A 6 -10.16 7.58 6.11
C GLY A 6 -8.75 7.40 6.67
N SER A 7 -8.05 8.47 7.07
CA SER A 7 -6.74 8.33 7.70
C SER A 7 -6.84 7.96 9.18
N LEU A 8 -7.99 8.20 9.82
CA LEU A 8 -8.18 7.92 11.25
C LEU A 8 -7.86 6.46 11.63
N PRO A 9 -8.34 5.42 10.92
CA PRO A 9 -8.09 4.04 11.33
C PRO A 9 -6.61 3.68 11.37
N ILE A 10 -5.81 4.06 10.36
CA ILE A 10 -4.37 3.75 10.35
C ILE A 10 -3.62 4.57 11.41
N LEU A 11 -4.02 5.83 11.66
CA LEU A 11 -3.37 6.65 12.68
C LEU A 11 -3.62 6.09 14.09
N ILE A 12 -4.87 5.72 14.38
CA ILE A 12 -5.26 5.14 15.67
C ILE A 12 -4.56 3.79 15.87
N LEU A 13 -4.69 2.87 14.90
CA LEU A 13 -4.11 1.53 15.02
C LEU A 13 -2.58 1.56 14.97
N GLY A 14 -1.99 2.43 14.15
CA GLY A 14 -0.53 2.60 14.09
C GLY A 14 0.06 3.13 15.39
N PHE A 15 -0.64 4.03 16.08
CA PHE A 15 -0.25 4.50 17.40
C PHE A 15 -0.39 3.41 18.46
N LEU A 16 -1.55 2.73 18.52
CA LEU A 16 -1.82 1.69 19.52
C LEU A 16 -0.93 0.44 19.37
N LEU A 17 -0.56 0.08 18.14
CA LEU A 17 0.18 -1.15 17.81
C LEU A 17 1.67 -0.91 17.52
N ARG A 18 2.19 0.29 17.79
CA ARG A 18 3.57 0.69 17.42
C ARG A 18 4.63 -0.32 17.84
N LYS A 19 4.59 -0.81 19.09
CA LYS A 19 5.59 -1.75 19.63
C LYS A 19 5.56 -3.12 18.94
N GLN A 20 4.38 -3.57 18.52
CA GLN A 20 4.18 -4.84 17.83
C GLN A 20 4.65 -4.76 16.37
N ILE A 21 4.45 -3.62 15.72
CA ILE A 21 4.89 -3.40 14.33
C ILE A 21 6.42 -3.44 14.23
N GLU A 22 7.14 -2.81 15.17
CA GLU A 22 8.61 -2.74 15.18
C GLU A 22 9.28 -4.13 15.36
N THR A 23 8.60 -5.10 15.97
CA THR A 23 9.15 -6.45 16.25
C THR A 23 8.81 -7.50 15.20
N VAL A 24 7.68 -7.36 14.50
CA VAL A 24 7.18 -8.37 13.53
C VAL A 24 7.64 -8.09 12.09
N ALA A 25 8.16 -6.89 11.81
CA ALA A 25 8.50 -6.41 10.47
C ALA A 25 9.55 -7.23 9.70
N ARG A 26 10.38 -8.03 10.38
CA ARG A 26 11.48 -8.77 9.73
C ARG A 26 11.12 -10.16 9.22
N ASN A 27 9.91 -10.66 9.48
CA ASN A 27 9.56 -12.03 9.09
C ASN A 27 9.22 -12.14 7.59
N LEU A 28 10.16 -12.62 6.77
CA LEU A 28 9.95 -12.77 5.32
C LEU A 28 8.90 -13.84 4.96
N TRP A 29 8.63 -14.82 5.84
CA TRP A 29 7.51 -15.75 5.62
C TRP A 29 6.18 -15.01 5.63
N LEU A 30 6.01 -14.10 6.60
CA LEU A 30 4.81 -13.27 6.70
C LEU A 30 4.68 -12.37 5.47
N VAL A 31 5.78 -11.78 5.00
CA VAL A 31 5.78 -10.95 3.79
C VAL A 31 5.38 -11.76 2.55
N ALA A 32 5.94 -12.96 2.37
CA ALA A 32 5.62 -13.80 1.23
C ALA A 32 4.15 -14.25 1.23
N LEU A 33 3.62 -14.66 2.38
CA LEU A 33 2.22 -15.07 2.52
C LEU A 33 1.26 -13.90 2.33
N THR A 34 1.55 -12.72 2.87
CA THR A 34 0.70 -11.52 2.70
C THR A 34 0.74 -10.99 1.27
N LEU A 35 1.88 -11.13 0.55
CA LEU A 35 1.97 -10.82 -0.88
C LEU A 35 0.95 -11.64 -1.67
N ILE A 36 0.94 -12.96 -1.49
CA ILE A 36 0.01 -13.89 -2.16
C ILE A 36 -1.43 -13.60 -1.74
N LEU A 37 -1.71 -13.61 -0.44
CA LEU A 37 -3.06 -13.46 0.10
C LEU A 37 -3.72 -12.17 -0.38
N PHE A 38 -3.05 -11.01 -0.21
CA PHE A 38 -3.61 -9.74 -0.66
C PHE A 38 -3.57 -9.58 -2.19
N GLY A 39 -2.70 -10.31 -2.89
CA GLY A 39 -2.78 -10.44 -4.34
C GLY A 39 -4.08 -11.12 -4.77
N VAL A 40 -4.43 -12.25 -4.14
CA VAL A 40 -5.68 -12.97 -4.39
C VAL A 40 -6.89 -12.11 -4.03
N ILE A 41 -6.88 -11.44 -2.86
CA ILE A 41 -7.97 -10.53 -2.46
C ILE A 41 -8.18 -9.43 -3.52
N LEU A 42 -7.11 -8.79 -3.99
CA LEU A 42 -7.20 -7.80 -5.05
C LEU A 42 -7.78 -8.39 -6.33
N GLY A 43 -7.35 -9.59 -6.73
CA GLY A 43 -7.87 -10.27 -7.92
C GLY A 43 -9.37 -10.60 -7.82
N VAL A 44 -9.81 -11.08 -6.65
CA VAL A 44 -11.23 -11.39 -6.39
C VAL A 44 -12.08 -10.13 -6.39
N CYS A 45 -11.66 -9.08 -5.66
CA CYS A 45 -12.36 -7.80 -5.63
C CYS A 45 -12.38 -7.14 -7.01
N ASP A 46 -11.28 -7.25 -7.76
CA ASP A 46 -11.21 -6.74 -9.12
C ASP A 46 -12.18 -7.47 -10.02
N ALA A 47 -12.20 -8.80 -10.03
CA ALA A 47 -13.05 -9.61 -10.89
C ALA A 47 -14.55 -9.45 -10.57
N LEU A 48 -14.93 -9.44 -9.28
CA LEU A 48 -16.32 -9.47 -8.83
C LEU A 48 -16.92 -8.08 -8.52
N GLY A 49 -16.11 -7.03 -8.47
CA GLY A 49 -16.57 -5.69 -8.13
C GLY A 49 -17.63 -5.17 -9.11
N ARG A 50 -18.66 -4.51 -8.59
CA ARG A 50 -19.77 -3.94 -9.40
C ARG A 50 -19.33 -2.81 -10.34
N ARG A 51 -18.30 -2.05 -9.93
CA ARG A 51 -17.68 -0.94 -10.70
C ARG A 51 -18.68 0.11 -11.24
N VAL A 52 -19.70 0.45 -10.43
CA VAL A 52 -20.73 1.45 -10.79
C VAL A 52 -20.52 2.81 -10.12
N LYS A 53 -19.76 2.86 -9.01
CA LYS A 53 -19.50 4.11 -8.29
C LYS A 53 -18.28 4.85 -8.87
N GLN A 54 -18.40 6.15 -9.02
CA GLN A 54 -17.31 7.06 -9.34
C GLN A 54 -16.78 7.75 -8.08
N ILE A 55 -15.65 8.46 -8.21
CA ILE A 55 -15.03 9.15 -7.08
C ILE A 55 -15.95 10.20 -6.42
N ASP A 56 -16.88 10.77 -7.17
CA ASP A 56 -17.82 11.77 -6.66
C ASP A 56 -18.93 11.14 -5.78
N ASP A 57 -19.13 9.82 -5.86
CA ASP A 57 -20.05 9.06 -4.98
C ASP A 57 -19.44 8.77 -3.59
N LEU A 58 -18.19 9.19 -3.37
CA LEU A 58 -17.49 9.00 -2.11
C LEU A 58 -18.27 9.67 -0.97
N ASN A 59 -18.33 8.98 0.16
CA ASN A 59 -18.96 9.46 1.38
C ASN A 59 -18.11 9.07 2.60
N ALA A 60 -18.48 9.57 3.77
CA ALA A 60 -17.72 9.34 5.00
C ALA A 60 -17.62 7.85 5.37
N ARG A 61 -18.68 7.07 5.16
CA ARG A 61 -18.68 5.62 5.44
C ARG A 61 -17.70 4.90 4.54
N ASP A 62 -17.72 5.21 3.24
CA ASP A 62 -16.78 4.63 2.28
C ASP A 62 -15.34 5.02 2.67
N GLY A 63 -15.10 6.28 3.05
CA GLY A 63 -13.80 6.73 3.55
C GLY A 63 -13.27 5.92 4.75
N ILE A 64 -14.12 5.58 5.73
CA ILE A 64 -13.74 4.72 6.87
C ILE A 64 -13.36 3.32 6.39
N VAL A 65 -14.12 2.73 5.46
CA VAL A 65 -13.84 1.38 4.94
C VAL A 65 -12.50 1.33 4.18
N TYR A 66 -12.21 2.35 3.35
CA TYR A 66 -10.87 2.49 2.78
C TYR A 66 -9.81 2.65 3.86
N GLY A 67 -10.09 3.42 4.91
CA GLY A 67 -9.19 3.59 6.05
C GLY A 67 -8.88 2.31 6.80
N LEU A 68 -9.88 1.44 6.99
CA LEU A 68 -9.68 0.10 7.55
C LEU A 68 -8.82 -0.75 6.62
N GLY A 69 -9.05 -0.69 5.30
CA GLY A 69 -8.17 -1.30 4.32
C GLY A 69 -6.73 -0.76 4.39
N GLN A 70 -6.55 0.54 4.61
CA GLN A 70 -5.25 1.16 4.79
C GLN A 70 -4.56 0.68 6.07
N ALA A 71 -5.30 0.51 7.17
CA ALA A 71 -4.74 0.04 8.43
C ALA A 71 -4.20 -1.40 8.36
N LEU A 72 -4.69 -2.23 7.43
CA LEU A 72 -4.09 -3.56 7.17
C LEU A 72 -2.64 -3.46 6.70
N ALA A 73 -2.21 -2.32 6.16
CA ALA A 73 -0.82 -2.06 5.78
C ALA A 73 0.16 -2.01 6.96
N LEU A 74 -0.35 -1.97 8.21
CA LEU A 74 0.48 -2.13 9.40
C LEU A 74 1.03 -3.58 9.53
N ILE A 75 0.42 -4.54 8.82
CA ILE A 75 0.93 -5.91 8.71
C ILE A 75 2.04 -5.96 7.63
N PRO A 76 3.26 -6.41 7.96
CA PRO A 76 4.37 -6.48 7.01
C PRO A 76 4.03 -7.29 5.75
N GLY A 77 4.35 -6.72 4.58
CA GLY A 77 4.11 -7.31 3.26
C GLY A 77 2.71 -7.07 2.67
N VAL A 78 1.77 -6.56 3.47
CA VAL A 78 0.51 -6.04 2.94
C VAL A 78 0.80 -4.82 2.07
N SER A 79 0.38 -4.87 0.80
CA SER A 79 0.43 -3.67 -0.04
C SER A 79 -0.67 -2.74 0.38
N ARG A 80 -0.27 -1.58 0.90
CA ARG A 80 -1.19 -0.51 1.29
C ARG A 80 -2.15 -0.15 0.17
N SER A 81 -1.64 0.11 -1.04
CA SER A 81 -2.49 0.42 -2.20
C SER A 81 -3.37 -0.76 -2.60
N GLY A 82 -2.86 -2.00 -2.55
CA GLY A 82 -3.66 -3.19 -2.84
C GLY A 82 -4.83 -3.37 -1.88
N ALA A 83 -4.62 -3.19 -0.58
CA ALA A 83 -5.66 -3.33 0.45
C ALA A 83 -6.74 -2.24 0.34
N THR A 84 -6.35 -0.98 0.18
CA THR A 84 -7.30 0.13 0.01
C THR A 84 -8.06 0.05 -1.31
N ILE A 85 -7.40 -0.33 -2.41
CA ILE A 85 -8.06 -0.52 -3.71
C ILE A 85 -9.04 -1.68 -3.65
N SER A 86 -8.67 -2.79 -3.01
CA SER A 86 -9.57 -3.94 -2.82
C SER A 86 -10.83 -3.54 -2.04
N ALA A 87 -10.67 -2.75 -0.97
CA ALA A 87 -11.79 -2.18 -0.22
C ALA A 87 -12.69 -1.30 -1.11
N GLY A 88 -12.09 -0.45 -1.95
CA GLY A 88 -12.82 0.35 -2.93
C GLY A 88 -13.58 -0.45 -3.97
N LEU A 89 -12.94 -1.45 -4.55
CA LEU A 89 -13.56 -2.35 -5.53
C LEU A 89 -14.72 -3.14 -4.91
N ALA A 90 -14.56 -3.61 -3.67
CA ALA A 90 -15.62 -4.28 -2.91
C ALA A 90 -16.82 -3.36 -2.62
N LEU A 91 -16.58 -2.06 -2.41
CA LEU A 91 -17.63 -1.05 -2.27
C LEU A 91 -18.32 -0.69 -3.60
N GLY A 92 -17.81 -1.20 -4.72
CA GLY A 92 -18.37 -1.01 -6.05
C GLY A 92 -17.80 0.17 -6.85
N TYR A 93 -16.67 0.75 -6.42
CA TYR A 93 -16.00 1.81 -7.19
C TYR A 93 -15.37 1.28 -8.48
N THR A 94 -15.29 2.13 -9.50
CA THR A 94 -14.44 1.87 -10.66
C THR A 94 -12.98 1.71 -10.25
N ARG A 95 -12.19 0.98 -11.03
CA ARG A 95 -10.77 0.75 -10.75
C ARG A 95 -9.99 2.04 -10.61
N GLU A 96 -10.22 2.97 -11.54
CA GLU A 96 -9.62 4.29 -11.53
C GLU A 96 -10.03 5.06 -10.27
N SER A 97 -11.31 5.11 -9.91
CA SER A 97 -11.77 5.82 -8.71
C SER A 97 -11.20 5.22 -7.43
N ALA A 98 -11.17 3.89 -7.33
CA ALA A 98 -10.59 3.18 -6.19
C ALA A 98 -9.09 3.43 -6.06
N ALA A 99 -8.34 3.40 -7.16
CA ALA A 99 -6.93 3.72 -7.19
C ALA A 99 -6.67 5.19 -6.85
N ARG A 100 -7.44 6.12 -7.45
CA ARG A 100 -7.30 7.56 -7.23
C ARG A 100 -7.52 7.92 -5.77
N TYR A 101 -8.62 7.46 -5.16
CA TYR A 101 -8.84 7.73 -3.73
C TYR A 101 -7.82 7.02 -2.84
N SER A 102 -7.42 5.78 -3.16
CA SER A 102 -6.31 5.10 -2.49
C SER A 102 -5.03 5.93 -2.50
N PHE A 103 -4.63 6.52 -3.61
CA PHE A 103 -3.44 7.37 -3.68
C PHE A 103 -3.58 8.66 -2.89
N LEU A 104 -4.74 9.30 -2.90
CA LEU A 104 -4.99 10.47 -2.05
C LEU A 104 -4.94 10.12 -0.56
N LEU A 105 -5.52 8.99 -0.18
CA LEU A 105 -5.54 8.49 1.20
C LEU A 105 -4.14 8.14 1.72
N ALA A 106 -3.21 7.81 0.82
CA ALA A 106 -1.81 7.56 1.13
C ALA A 106 -1.10 8.76 1.75
N ILE A 107 -1.44 9.95 1.27
CA ILE A 107 -0.59 11.14 1.39
C ILE A 107 -0.30 11.44 2.87
N PRO A 108 -1.31 11.51 3.77
CA PRO A 108 -1.04 11.76 5.18
C PRO A 108 -0.16 10.69 5.83
N ALA A 109 -0.44 9.42 5.56
CA ALA A 109 0.28 8.30 6.19
C ALA A 109 1.74 8.20 5.72
N VAL A 110 1.97 8.30 4.40
CA VAL A 110 3.31 8.19 3.80
C VAL A 110 4.16 9.41 4.13
N LEU A 111 3.59 10.62 4.07
CA LEU A 111 4.33 11.83 4.45
C LEU A 111 4.67 11.83 5.94
N ALA A 112 3.75 11.44 6.82
CA ALA A 112 4.02 11.35 8.25
C ALA A 112 5.12 10.32 8.54
N SER A 113 5.06 9.14 7.94
CA SER A 113 6.11 8.11 8.08
C SER A 113 7.45 8.57 7.54
N GLY A 114 7.48 9.22 6.36
CA GLY A 114 8.70 9.73 5.74
C GLY A 114 9.34 10.84 6.57
N LEU A 115 8.55 11.80 7.06
CA LEU A 115 9.03 12.88 7.93
C LEU A 115 9.55 12.32 9.26
N PHE A 116 8.85 11.37 9.87
CA PHE A 116 9.28 10.72 11.10
C PHE A 116 10.64 10.02 10.94
N GLN A 117 10.86 9.32 9.82
CA GLN A 117 12.15 8.69 9.53
C GLN A 117 13.25 9.73 9.24
N ALA A 118 12.95 10.79 8.49
CA ALA A 118 13.90 11.86 8.18
C ALA A 118 14.40 12.58 9.45
N LEU A 119 13.51 12.81 10.43
CA LEU A 119 13.88 13.40 11.72
C LEU A 119 14.80 12.49 12.56
N GLN A 120 14.62 11.16 12.48
CA GLN A 120 15.53 10.22 13.16
C GLN A 120 16.91 10.16 12.52
N ILE A 121 17.00 10.23 11.18
CA ILE A 121 18.27 10.22 10.47
C ILE A 121 19.04 11.54 10.69
N GLY A 122 18.34 12.67 10.83
CA GLY A 122 19.01 13.96 11.01
C GLY A 122 19.75 14.17 12.32
N SER A 123 19.53 13.31 13.32
CA SER A 123 20.38 13.25 14.52
C SER A 123 21.68 12.47 14.32
N ASP A 124 21.86 11.79 13.18
CA ASP A 124 23.05 11.01 12.85
C ASP A 124 24.03 11.83 11.99
N THR A 125 25.23 12.06 12.50
CA THR A 125 26.30 12.82 11.81
C THR A 125 26.89 12.07 10.61
N THR A 126 26.53 10.80 10.41
CA THR A 126 26.98 9.97 9.27
C THR A 126 25.97 9.93 8.11
N ALA A 127 24.85 10.64 8.22
CA ALA A 127 23.79 10.63 7.22
C ALA A 127 24.26 11.16 5.85
N ALA A 128 24.17 10.31 4.82
CA ALA A 128 24.52 10.65 3.44
C ALA A 128 23.41 11.48 2.76
N TRP A 129 23.25 12.73 3.16
CA TRP A 129 22.18 13.62 2.70
C TRP A 129 22.14 13.85 1.18
N GLY A 130 23.31 13.95 0.52
CA GLY A 130 23.39 14.14 -0.94
C GLY A 130 22.69 13.01 -1.71
N PRO A 131 23.12 11.75 -1.55
CA PRO A 131 22.44 10.58 -2.12
C PRO A 131 20.96 10.47 -1.74
N THR A 132 20.60 10.74 -0.48
CA THR A 132 19.20 10.66 -0.02
C THR A 132 18.29 11.66 -0.73
N LEU A 133 18.74 12.91 -0.87
CA LEU A 133 17.98 13.95 -1.58
C LEU A 133 17.85 13.63 -3.08
N LEU A 134 18.91 13.14 -3.71
CA LEU A 134 18.89 12.73 -5.11
C LEU A 134 17.91 11.55 -5.32
N ALA A 135 17.98 10.52 -4.49
CA ALA A 135 17.06 9.39 -4.53
C ALA A 135 15.61 9.82 -4.30
N THR A 136 15.38 10.79 -3.41
CA THR A 136 14.05 11.37 -3.15
C THR A 136 13.51 12.10 -4.39
N ALA A 137 14.34 12.90 -5.06
CA ALA A 137 13.94 13.60 -6.30
C ALA A 137 13.61 12.61 -7.43
N ILE A 138 14.43 11.59 -7.61
CA ILE A 138 14.19 10.52 -8.60
C ILE A 138 12.88 9.79 -8.27
N ALA A 139 12.68 9.40 -7.01
CA ALA A 139 11.46 8.72 -6.56
C ALA A 139 10.21 9.58 -6.76
N PHE A 140 10.29 10.90 -6.56
CA PHE A 140 9.20 11.84 -6.85
C PHE A 140 8.82 11.84 -8.33
N VAL A 141 9.80 12.00 -9.24
CA VAL A 141 9.54 12.04 -10.69
C VAL A 141 8.98 10.70 -11.17
N VAL A 142 9.63 9.60 -10.82
CA VAL A 142 9.18 8.25 -11.21
C VAL A 142 7.80 7.95 -10.62
N GLY A 143 7.59 8.26 -9.34
CA GLY A 143 6.30 8.06 -8.67
C GLY A 143 5.16 8.82 -9.34
N TYR A 144 5.38 10.09 -9.69
CA TYR A 144 4.40 10.89 -10.42
C TYR A 144 4.05 10.28 -11.78
N LEU A 145 5.07 9.92 -12.57
CA LEU A 145 4.88 9.32 -13.89
C LEU A 145 4.14 7.98 -13.81
N VAL A 146 4.50 7.13 -12.85
CA VAL A 146 3.86 5.83 -12.63
C VAL A 146 2.41 5.99 -12.20
N ILE A 147 2.09 6.91 -11.29
CA ILE A 147 0.70 7.16 -10.87
C ILE A 147 -0.13 7.67 -12.06
N ALA A 148 0.39 8.63 -12.82
CA ALA A 148 -0.30 9.18 -13.99
C ALA A 148 -0.56 8.10 -15.06
N TRP A 149 0.44 7.27 -15.34
CA TRP A 149 0.31 6.13 -16.26
C TRP A 149 -0.68 5.09 -15.73
N LEU A 150 -0.58 4.72 -14.45
CA LEU A 150 -1.39 3.68 -13.85
C LEU A 150 -2.88 4.05 -13.84
N LEU A 151 -3.22 5.31 -13.52
CA LEU A 151 -4.61 5.77 -13.59
C LEU A 151 -5.17 5.68 -15.02
N ARG A 152 -4.37 6.05 -16.03
CA ARG A 152 -4.76 5.88 -17.44
C ARG A 152 -4.91 4.41 -17.82
N TYR A 153 -4.00 3.54 -17.38
CA TYR A 153 -4.08 2.10 -17.63
C TYR A 153 -5.36 1.50 -17.02
N LEU A 154 -5.70 1.86 -15.78
CA LEU A 154 -6.85 1.31 -15.05
C LEU A 154 -8.22 1.81 -15.56
N ALA A 155 -8.25 2.83 -16.41
CA ALA A 155 -9.47 3.28 -17.07
C ALA A 155 -10.05 2.19 -18.00
N SER A 156 -9.19 1.33 -18.58
CA SER A 156 -9.62 0.27 -19.52
C SER A 156 -9.10 -1.13 -19.19
N ASN A 157 -8.18 -1.28 -18.23
CA ASN A 157 -7.55 -2.56 -17.91
C ASN A 157 -7.85 -3.05 -16.49
N SER A 158 -7.56 -4.33 -16.23
CA SER A 158 -7.73 -4.99 -14.94
C SER A 158 -6.46 -4.95 -14.09
N PHE A 159 -6.60 -5.28 -12.81
CA PHE A 159 -5.45 -5.45 -11.90
C PHE A 159 -4.74 -6.80 -12.07
N LEU A 160 -5.17 -7.66 -13.01
CA LEU A 160 -4.67 -9.01 -13.16
C LEU A 160 -3.14 -9.11 -13.28
N PRO A 161 -2.43 -8.26 -14.06
CA PRO A 161 -0.96 -8.33 -14.10
C PRO A 161 -0.30 -8.10 -12.74
N PHE A 162 -0.85 -7.18 -11.94
CA PHE A 162 -0.35 -6.90 -10.59
C PHE A 162 -0.64 -8.05 -9.62
N VAL A 163 -1.79 -8.71 -9.77
CA VAL A 163 -2.15 -9.90 -8.99
C VAL A 163 -1.18 -11.04 -9.29
N LEU A 164 -0.93 -11.33 -10.57
CA LEU A 164 0.02 -12.37 -10.99
C LEU A 164 1.44 -12.06 -10.50
N TYR A 165 1.88 -10.81 -10.64
CA TYR A 165 3.17 -10.37 -10.12
C TYR A 165 3.30 -10.62 -8.61
N ARG A 166 2.29 -10.27 -7.81
CA ARG A 166 2.30 -10.46 -6.35
C ARG A 166 2.37 -11.94 -5.97
N ILE A 167 1.58 -12.78 -6.63
CA ILE A 167 1.55 -14.22 -6.38
C ILE A 167 2.91 -14.83 -6.75
N ALA A 168 3.42 -14.53 -7.95
CA ALA A 168 4.71 -15.02 -8.42
C ALA A 168 5.85 -14.59 -7.48
N LEU A 169 5.90 -13.31 -7.08
CA LEU A 169 6.92 -12.81 -6.17
C LEU A 169 6.85 -13.49 -4.80
N GLY A 170 5.66 -13.68 -4.25
CA GLY A 170 5.48 -14.40 -2.99
C GLY A 170 5.93 -15.87 -3.08
N LEU A 171 5.64 -16.55 -4.18
CA LEU A 171 6.11 -17.92 -4.43
C LEU A 171 7.64 -17.98 -4.56
N VAL A 172 8.24 -17.03 -5.28
CA VAL A 172 9.71 -16.92 -5.39
C VAL A 172 10.34 -16.74 -4.00
N LEU A 173 9.79 -15.85 -3.16
CA LEU A 173 10.30 -15.67 -1.80
C LEU A 173 10.20 -16.95 -0.96
N ILE A 174 9.07 -17.69 -1.06
CA ILE A 174 8.92 -18.98 -0.38
C ILE A 174 9.99 -19.98 -0.84
N VAL A 175 10.23 -20.10 -2.14
CA VAL A 175 11.26 -21.00 -2.69
C VAL A 175 12.65 -20.62 -2.18
N LEU A 176 13.00 -19.33 -2.21
CA LEU A 176 14.31 -18.86 -1.72
C LEU A 176 14.49 -19.09 -0.22
N LEU A 177 13.43 -18.94 0.58
CA LEU A 177 13.45 -19.23 2.02
C LEU A 177 13.61 -20.74 2.28
N LEU A 178 12.89 -21.60 1.55
CA LEU A 178 13.02 -23.05 1.66
C LEU A 178 14.41 -23.55 1.26
N MET A 179 15.05 -22.90 0.28
CA MET A 179 16.41 -23.21 -0.17
C MET A 179 17.50 -22.62 0.75
N GLY A 180 17.13 -21.80 1.74
CA GLY A 180 18.09 -21.13 2.62
C GLY A 180 18.94 -20.05 1.93
N VAL A 181 18.54 -19.59 0.73
CA VAL A 181 19.24 -18.52 -0.01
C VAL A 181 19.02 -17.17 0.65
N VAL A 182 17.85 -16.97 1.27
CA VAL A 182 17.50 -15.78 2.03
C VAL A 182 17.08 -16.19 3.44
N THR A 183 17.47 -15.43 4.45
CA THR A 183 17.06 -15.67 5.84
C THR A 183 15.69 -15.08 6.11
N ALA A 184 14.90 -15.74 6.96
CA ALA A 184 13.57 -15.27 7.32
C ALA A 184 13.57 -14.02 8.22
N ALA A 185 14.73 -13.59 8.72
CA ALA A 185 14.94 -12.47 9.65
C ALA A 185 16.18 -11.66 9.30
#